data_AF-A0A366L8U1-F1
#
_entry.id   AF-A0A366L8U1-F1
#
_cell.length_a   1.000
_cell.length_b   1.000
_cell.length_c   1.000
_cell.angle_alpha   90.00
_cell.angle_beta   90.00
_cell.angle_gamma   90.00
#
_symmetry.space_group_name_H-M   'P 1'
#
loop_
_entity.id
_entity.type
_entity.pdbx_description
1 polymer ?
#
loop_
_entity_poly.entity_id
_entity_poly.type
_entity_poly.pdbx_seq_one_letter_code
_entity_poly.pdbx_strand_id
1 'polypeptide(L)'
;MTSIFSNQQQKAINFIWVLGIIIAILQISNYFINNYGPETPFYNYLWETQNWFLESLVFAWYFYRNKLITKGIIIQVLFMPYYIFKSDWAGFLDYHLEIENSEQIYTIVNFATFIIPLILFTIFYYRAEIKPAGTSKIKAIITQFVFTFIFSYILSSDPDSLYNFVGGIVGTSLYQKDIAVCAIFLLIAFKTVSVLIAFFYLSNRIYNLKELVNPIDVQPISAHFFKWGFLISYPILLLLIVEMGVSVFTMSFSSSGLKIPTVLNVVSGLIFLFITARFFANLIQFRNYTLKNYFGVINAFSVLPVLNLAPFFLLIFAKINTAPISNYIQSLKQKRNIHLAIYCALLVVYYVYQYFSKEKEIRDFSVFYKLIVFVISIILLARFKLSTKIVPFLAVAVLYFSEIKDLFDFTDGFLSFLKNKIISFVWLGTLATFILYYVTDYILHKCFYTEYFEQNDEDKFKAYIERFQ
;
A
#
# COMPACT_ATOMS: atom_id res chain seq x y z
N MET A 1 -27.62 -4.05 -10.76
CA MET A 1 -26.46 -3.32 -10.22
C MET A 1 -26.02 -4.03 -8.95
N THR A 2 -24.91 -4.76 -8.97
CA THR A 2 -24.28 -5.28 -7.75
C THR A 2 -23.70 -4.08 -7.00
N SER A 3 -24.14 -3.84 -5.77
CA SER A 3 -23.59 -2.77 -4.95
C SER A 3 -22.10 -3.02 -4.69
N ILE A 4 -21.30 -1.94 -4.74
CA ILE A 4 -19.84 -1.99 -4.54
C ILE A 4 -19.48 -2.61 -3.18
N PHE A 5 -20.32 -2.36 -2.18
CA PHE A 5 -20.23 -2.93 -0.84
C PHE A 5 -21.50 -3.73 -0.53
N SER A 6 -21.39 -4.74 0.34
CA SER A 6 -22.57 -5.39 0.91
C SER A 6 -23.30 -4.42 1.85
N ASN A 7 -24.58 -4.66 2.12
CA ASN A 7 -25.35 -3.83 3.06
C ASN A 7 -24.72 -3.79 4.47
N GLN A 8 -24.04 -4.86 4.88
CA GLN A 8 -23.39 -4.95 6.19
C GLN A 8 -22.06 -4.17 6.21
N GLN A 9 -21.29 -4.24 5.14
CA GLN A 9 -20.08 -3.42 4.98
C GLN A 9 -20.42 -1.93 4.87
N GLN A 10 -21.47 -1.56 4.12
CA GLN A 10 -21.88 -0.17 3.99
C GLN A 10 -22.24 0.45 5.34
N LYS A 11 -22.89 -0.31 6.24
CA LYS A 11 -23.14 0.12 7.62
C LYS A 11 -21.85 0.36 8.40
N ALA A 12 -20.82 -0.46 8.21
CA ALA A 12 -19.52 -0.27 8.84
C ALA A 12 -18.77 0.96 8.27
N ILE A 13 -18.85 1.16 6.94
CA ILE A 13 -18.19 2.25 6.22
C ILE A 13 -18.82 3.62 6.55
N ASN A 14 -20.15 3.71 6.64
CA ASN A 14 -20.84 4.97 6.92
C ASN A 14 -20.42 5.62 8.25
N PHE A 15 -19.91 4.81 9.20
CA PHE A 15 -19.44 5.29 10.50
C PHE A 15 -17.92 5.19 10.67
N ILE A 16 -17.18 4.85 9.62
CA ILE A 16 -15.73 4.59 9.69
C ILE A 16 -14.93 5.80 10.18
N TRP A 17 -15.45 7.01 9.97
CA TRP A 17 -14.86 8.24 10.50
C TRP A 17 -14.84 8.27 12.03
N VAL A 18 -15.83 7.68 12.70
CA VAL A 18 -15.88 7.55 14.16
C VAL A 18 -14.74 6.65 14.63
N LEU A 19 -14.53 5.51 13.96
CA LEU A 19 -13.40 4.64 14.23
C LEU A 19 -12.08 5.38 14.06
N GLY A 20 -11.94 6.18 12.99
CA GLY A 20 -10.74 7.00 12.76
C GLY A 20 -10.44 7.98 13.88
N ILE A 21 -11.47 8.66 14.40
CA ILE A 21 -11.31 9.57 15.56
C ILE A 21 -10.90 8.80 16.81
N ILE A 22 -11.54 7.66 17.09
CA ILE A 22 -11.18 6.82 18.24
C ILE A 22 -9.73 6.36 18.13
N ILE A 23 -9.31 5.89 16.95
CA ILE A 23 -7.94 5.44 16.72
C ILE A 23 -6.95 6.59 16.93
N ALA A 24 -7.22 7.77 16.35
CA ALA A 24 -6.34 8.92 16.48
C ALA A 24 -6.17 9.36 17.95
N ILE A 25 -7.28 9.47 18.69
CA ILE A 25 -7.25 9.86 20.11
C ILE A 25 -6.46 8.86 20.93
N LEU A 26 -6.71 7.56 20.74
CA LEU A 26 -6.03 6.52 21.52
C LEU A 26 -4.54 6.42 21.16
N GLN A 27 -4.16 6.58 19.90
CA GLN A 27 -2.76 6.57 19.46
C GLN A 27 -2.00 7.77 20.05
N ILE A 28 -2.59 8.97 19.99
CA ILE A 28 -2.02 10.18 20.59
C ILE A 28 -1.94 10.03 22.12
N SER A 29 -2.98 9.50 22.77
CA SER A 29 -3.00 9.20 24.21
C SER A 29 -1.88 8.24 24.60
N ASN A 30 -1.67 7.16 23.84
CA ASN A 30 -0.60 6.20 24.07
C ASN A 30 0.78 6.82 23.99
N TYR A 31 0.99 7.75 23.06
CA TYR A 31 2.25 8.50 22.99
C TYR A 31 2.51 9.32 24.25
N PHE A 32 1.51 10.03 24.76
CA PHE A 32 1.66 10.82 25.97
C PHE A 32 1.83 9.97 27.23
N ILE A 33 1.12 8.84 27.32
CA ILE A 33 1.29 7.88 28.42
C ILE A 33 2.72 7.32 28.42
N ASN A 34 3.27 6.94 27.27
CA ASN A 34 4.60 6.34 27.19
C ASN A 34 5.73 7.36 27.45
N ASN A 35 5.62 8.59 26.94
CA ASN A 35 6.72 9.56 27.01
C ASN A 35 6.64 10.52 28.19
N TYR A 36 5.45 10.75 28.75
CA TYR A 36 5.22 11.71 29.83
C TYR A 36 4.55 11.07 31.06
N GLY A 37 4.18 9.78 30.98
CA GLY A 37 3.65 9.05 32.12
C GLY A 37 4.75 8.69 33.14
N PRO A 38 4.40 8.52 34.42
CA PRO A 38 5.30 7.96 35.42
C PRO A 38 5.66 6.51 35.07
N GLU A 39 6.93 6.14 35.22
CA GLU A 39 7.44 4.77 35.09
C GLU A 39 6.90 3.86 36.21
N THR A 40 5.64 3.47 36.11
CA THR A 40 4.96 2.63 37.11
C THR A 40 4.22 1.49 36.42
N PRO A 41 4.01 0.34 37.09
CA PRO A 41 3.31 -0.80 36.51
C PRO A 41 1.91 -0.44 35.97
N PHE A 42 1.21 0.48 36.65
CA PHE A 42 -0.10 0.94 36.23
C PHE A 42 -0.07 1.63 34.85
N TYR A 43 0.88 2.52 34.60
CA TYR A 43 0.99 3.23 33.32
C TYR A 43 1.43 2.29 32.19
N ASN A 44 2.28 1.30 32.48
CA ASN A 44 2.64 0.25 31.53
C ASN A 44 1.42 -0.58 31.12
N TYR A 45 0.64 -1.08 32.09
CA TYR A 45 -0.59 -1.82 31.78
C TYR A 45 -1.63 -0.97 31.06
N LEU A 46 -1.73 0.32 31.39
CA LEU A 46 -2.64 1.24 30.70
C LEU A 46 -2.25 1.40 29.22
N TRP A 47 -0.95 1.56 28.93
CA TRP A 47 -0.42 1.65 27.58
C TRP A 47 -0.67 0.35 26.79
N GLU A 48 -0.36 -0.81 27.37
CA GLU A 48 -0.61 -2.13 26.75
C GLU A 48 -2.11 -2.38 26.48
N THR A 49 -2.96 -2.02 27.44
CA THR A 49 -4.42 -2.16 27.31
C THR A 49 -4.98 -1.26 26.21
N GLN A 50 -4.49 -0.02 26.11
CA GLN A 50 -4.89 0.90 25.05
C GLN A 50 -4.43 0.40 23.67
N ASN A 51 -3.21 -0.13 23.54
CA ASN A 51 -2.71 -0.75 22.31
C ASN A 51 -3.54 -1.99 21.91
N TRP A 52 -3.82 -2.88 22.87
CA TRP A 52 -4.72 -4.03 22.67
C TRP A 52 -6.09 -3.60 22.16
N PHE A 53 -6.70 -2.63 22.82
CA PHE A 53 -8.03 -2.16 22.45
C PHE A 53 -8.01 -1.53 21.05
N LEU A 54 -7.01 -0.71 20.74
CA LEU A 54 -6.79 -0.10 19.43
C LEU A 54 -6.76 -1.12 18.30
N GLU A 55 -5.82 -2.07 18.37
CA GLU A 55 -5.57 -3.00 17.27
C GLU A 55 -6.72 -4.00 17.10
N SER A 56 -7.31 -4.46 18.21
CA SER A 56 -8.45 -5.37 18.16
C SER A 56 -9.77 -4.70 17.75
N LEU A 57 -9.94 -3.40 18.03
CA LEU A 57 -11.13 -2.63 17.64
C LEU A 57 -11.29 -2.56 16.13
N VAL A 58 -10.19 -2.50 15.37
CA VAL A 58 -10.24 -2.48 13.90
C VAL A 58 -10.94 -3.73 13.36
N PHE A 59 -10.61 -4.91 13.90
CA PHE A 59 -11.28 -6.17 13.54
C PHE A 59 -12.71 -6.25 14.10
N ALA A 60 -12.93 -5.77 15.32
CA ALA A 60 -14.25 -5.81 15.95
C ALA A 60 -15.26 -4.82 15.33
N TRP A 61 -14.78 -3.76 14.67
CA TRP A 61 -15.59 -2.67 14.13
C TRP A 61 -16.75 -3.15 13.26
N TYR A 62 -16.46 -4.06 12.32
CA TYR A 62 -17.46 -4.65 11.44
C TYR A 62 -18.63 -5.26 12.23
N PHE A 63 -18.35 -5.99 13.31
CA PHE A 63 -19.37 -6.65 14.11
C PHE A 63 -20.16 -5.67 14.97
N TYR A 64 -19.50 -4.69 15.59
CA TYR A 64 -20.17 -3.65 16.37
C TYR A 64 -21.15 -2.85 15.53
N ARG A 65 -20.77 -2.45 14.31
CA ARG A 65 -21.65 -1.71 13.41
C ARG A 65 -22.83 -2.53 12.88
N ASN A 66 -22.69 -3.86 12.84
CA ASN A 66 -23.75 -4.78 12.43
C ASN A 66 -24.57 -5.36 13.59
N LYS A 67 -24.47 -4.78 14.80
CA LYS A 67 -25.16 -5.25 16.03
C LYS A 67 -24.77 -6.68 16.45
N LEU A 68 -23.64 -7.19 15.98
CA LEU A 68 -23.08 -8.50 16.33
C LEU A 68 -22.11 -8.37 17.52
N ILE A 69 -22.55 -7.71 18.60
CA ILE A 69 -21.70 -7.27 19.71
C ILE A 69 -20.91 -8.43 20.33
N THR A 70 -21.56 -9.55 20.60
CA THR A 70 -20.92 -10.74 21.17
C THR A 70 -19.72 -11.21 20.34
N LYS A 71 -19.84 -11.21 19.01
CA LYS A 71 -18.74 -11.60 18.12
C LYS A 71 -17.59 -10.60 18.19
N GLY A 72 -17.90 -9.30 18.25
CA GLY A 72 -16.89 -8.24 18.42
C GLY A 72 -16.12 -8.38 19.75
N ILE A 73 -16.83 -8.61 20.85
CA ILE A 73 -16.22 -8.81 22.18
C ILE A 73 -15.34 -10.06 22.18
N ILE A 74 -15.81 -11.17 21.62
CA ILE A 74 -15.02 -12.41 21.51
C ILE A 74 -13.70 -12.12 20.76
N ILE A 75 -13.76 -11.41 19.63
CA ILE A 75 -12.55 -11.05 18.87
C ILE A 75 -11.60 -10.19 19.71
N GLN A 76 -12.11 -9.17 20.40
CA GLN A 76 -11.25 -8.32 21.25
C GLN A 76 -10.59 -9.11 22.37
N VAL A 77 -11.36 -9.91 23.12
CA VAL A 77 -10.82 -10.74 24.21
C VAL A 77 -9.77 -11.72 23.70
N LEU A 78 -9.96 -12.31 22.52
CA LEU A 78 -8.99 -13.24 21.94
C LEU A 78 -7.68 -12.57 21.53
N PHE A 79 -7.70 -11.29 21.16
CA PHE A 79 -6.48 -10.53 20.90
C PHE A 79 -5.74 -10.10 22.19
N MET A 80 -6.38 -10.18 23.35
CA MET A 80 -5.80 -9.75 24.63
C MET A 80 -4.47 -10.43 24.94
N PRO A 81 -4.33 -11.77 24.81
CA PRO A 81 -3.09 -12.44 25.16
C PRO A 81 -1.90 -12.08 24.26
N TYR A 82 -2.16 -11.68 23.02
CA TYR A 82 -1.12 -11.28 22.07
C TYR A 82 -0.58 -9.89 22.36
N TYR A 83 -1.43 -8.94 22.80
CA TYR A 83 -1.04 -7.54 22.97
C TYR A 83 -0.65 -7.16 24.40
N ILE A 84 -1.22 -7.81 25.41
CA ILE A 84 -0.95 -7.48 26.81
C ILE A 84 0.21 -8.31 27.37
N PHE A 85 0.28 -9.60 27.04
CA PHE A 85 1.26 -10.49 27.69
C PHE A 85 2.53 -10.73 26.86
N LYS A 86 2.72 -10.02 25.74
CA LYS A 86 3.81 -10.27 24.77
C LYS A 86 5.20 -10.28 25.40
N SER A 87 5.52 -9.33 26.29
CA SER A 87 6.80 -9.28 27.02
C SER A 87 6.82 -10.22 28.23
N ASP A 88 5.71 -10.32 28.94
CA ASP A 88 5.61 -11.06 30.20
C ASP A 88 5.52 -12.58 30.02
N TRP A 89 5.18 -13.11 28.84
CA TRP A 89 5.12 -14.56 28.61
C TRP A 89 6.46 -15.25 28.84
N ALA A 90 7.59 -14.65 28.43
CA ALA A 90 8.90 -15.25 28.63
C ALA A 90 9.21 -15.37 30.13
N GLY A 91 9.08 -14.26 30.87
CA GLY A 91 9.29 -14.24 32.32
C GLY A 91 8.28 -15.11 33.09
N PHE A 92 7.01 -15.15 32.67
CA PHE A 92 5.99 -15.99 33.28
C PHE A 92 6.27 -17.47 33.08
N LEU A 93 6.63 -17.89 31.85
CA LEU A 93 6.94 -19.28 31.54
C LEU A 93 8.25 -19.71 32.23
N ASP A 94 9.30 -18.90 32.16
CA ASP A 94 10.59 -19.19 32.81
C ASP A 94 10.47 -19.28 34.34
N TYR A 95 9.59 -18.45 34.94
CA TYR A 95 9.39 -18.43 36.39
C TYR A 95 8.50 -19.58 36.90
N HIS A 96 7.48 -19.98 36.14
CA HIS A 96 6.49 -20.98 36.60
C HIS A 96 6.72 -22.38 36.03
N LEU A 97 7.49 -22.49 34.95
CA LEU A 97 7.73 -23.74 34.24
C LEU A 97 9.24 -23.86 34.00
N GLU A 98 9.93 -24.69 34.78
CA GLU A 98 11.34 -25.04 34.58
C GLU A 98 11.51 -25.87 33.28
N ILE A 99 11.26 -25.26 32.11
CA ILE A 99 11.24 -25.94 30.81
C ILE A 99 12.48 -25.56 30.01
N GLU A 100 13.28 -26.56 29.63
CA GLU A 100 14.28 -26.42 28.56
C GLU A 100 13.60 -26.07 27.22
N ASN A 101 14.06 -25.02 26.53
CA ASN A 101 13.50 -24.44 25.29
C ASN A 101 12.26 -23.53 25.45
N SER A 102 12.19 -22.74 26.52
CA SER A 102 11.13 -21.73 26.71
C SER A 102 10.96 -20.76 25.53
N GLU A 103 12.04 -20.43 24.80
CA GLU A 103 12.00 -19.57 23.62
C GLU A 103 11.14 -20.13 22.46
N GLN A 104 11.19 -21.44 22.22
CA GLN A 104 10.38 -22.08 21.17
C GLN A 104 8.90 -22.12 21.57
N ILE A 105 8.61 -22.41 22.84
CA ILE A 105 7.24 -22.41 23.37
C ILE A 105 6.65 -21.00 23.30
N TYR A 106 7.43 -19.99 23.71
CA TYR A 106 7.06 -18.58 23.59
C TYR A 106 6.73 -18.20 22.15
N THR A 107 7.56 -18.62 21.19
CA THR A 107 7.31 -18.36 19.76
C THR A 107 6.01 -19.01 19.27
N ILE A 108 5.72 -20.25 19.70
CA ILE A 108 4.48 -20.97 19.35
C ILE A 108 3.26 -20.32 19.99
N VAL A 109 3.34 -19.93 21.27
CA VAL A 109 2.25 -19.26 22.00
C VAL A 109 1.96 -17.90 21.38
N ASN A 110 2.98 -17.11 21.06
CA ASN A 110 2.81 -15.85 20.35
C ASN A 110 2.17 -16.03 18.97
N PHE A 111 2.59 -17.05 18.23
CA PHE A 111 1.98 -17.36 16.94
C PHE A 111 0.51 -17.77 17.10
N ALA A 112 0.20 -18.64 18.05
CA ALA A 112 -1.17 -19.12 18.28
C ALA A 112 -2.10 -17.99 18.74
N THR A 113 -1.66 -17.17 19.70
CA THR A 113 -2.42 -16.02 20.21
C THR A 113 -2.63 -14.93 19.15
N PHE A 114 -1.77 -14.84 18.14
CA PHE A 114 -1.99 -13.98 16.97
C PHE A 114 -2.96 -14.59 15.93
N ILE A 115 -2.79 -15.87 15.61
CA ILE A 115 -3.51 -16.53 14.49
C ILE A 115 -4.95 -16.91 14.85
N ILE A 116 -5.19 -17.40 16.07
CA ILE A 116 -6.52 -17.84 16.50
C ILE A 116 -7.58 -16.73 16.36
N PRO A 117 -7.35 -15.49 16.82
CA PRO A 117 -8.27 -14.38 16.60
C PRO A 117 -8.57 -14.13 15.10
N LEU A 118 -7.57 -14.23 14.23
CA LEU A 118 -7.72 -14.02 12.78
C LEU A 118 -8.55 -15.13 12.12
N ILE A 119 -8.37 -16.38 12.54
CA ILE A 119 -9.20 -17.51 12.10
C ILE A 119 -10.65 -17.27 12.52
N LEU A 120 -10.89 -16.91 13.78
CA LEU A 120 -12.24 -16.67 14.29
C LEU A 120 -12.90 -15.42 13.70
N PHE A 121 -12.13 -14.38 13.41
CA PHE A 121 -12.62 -13.23 12.64
C PHE A 121 -13.08 -13.69 11.26
N THR A 122 -12.25 -14.48 10.56
CA THR A 122 -12.54 -14.99 9.22
C THR A 122 -13.80 -15.87 9.21
N ILE A 123 -13.80 -16.93 10.02
CA ILE A 123 -14.93 -17.36 10.86
C ILE A 123 -16.26 -16.60 10.72
N PHE A 124 -16.38 -15.64 11.61
CA PHE A 124 -17.55 -14.83 11.85
C PHE A 124 -17.91 -13.93 10.68
N TYR A 125 -16.91 -13.35 10.03
CA TYR A 125 -17.07 -12.50 8.86
C TYR A 125 -17.61 -13.30 7.67
N TYR A 126 -17.04 -14.48 7.41
CA TYR A 126 -17.50 -15.41 6.36
C TYR A 126 -18.98 -15.76 6.52
N ARG A 127 -19.43 -16.00 7.76
CA ARG A 127 -20.84 -16.35 8.05
C ARG A 127 -21.79 -15.16 7.97
N ALA A 128 -21.28 -13.94 8.11
CA ALA A 128 -22.07 -12.72 8.08
C ALA A 128 -22.34 -12.24 6.64
N GLU A 129 -21.39 -12.46 5.72
CA GLU A 129 -21.47 -12.01 4.32
C GLU A 129 -22.11 -13.04 3.36
N ILE A 130 -22.90 -12.53 2.41
CA ILE A 130 -23.52 -13.33 1.33
C ILE A 130 -22.51 -13.55 0.21
N LYS A 131 -22.41 -14.78 -0.32
CA LYS A 131 -21.39 -15.18 -1.28
C LYS A 131 -21.96 -15.43 -2.68
N PRO A 132 -21.13 -15.31 -3.73
CA PRO A 132 -21.51 -15.74 -5.07
C PRO A 132 -21.86 -17.23 -5.09
N ALA A 133 -22.96 -17.56 -5.79
CA ALA A 133 -23.40 -18.93 -5.99
C ALA A 133 -22.28 -19.77 -6.66
N GLY A 134 -22.11 -21.03 -6.22
CA GLY A 134 -21.11 -21.95 -6.78
C GLY A 134 -19.71 -21.89 -6.16
N THR A 135 -19.47 -21.04 -5.16
CA THR A 135 -18.16 -20.98 -4.47
C THR A 135 -18.06 -22.06 -3.39
N SER A 136 -17.04 -22.93 -3.46
CA SER A 136 -16.76 -23.93 -2.41
C SER A 136 -16.53 -23.27 -1.05
N LYS A 137 -17.18 -23.81 0.00
CA LYS A 137 -17.10 -23.29 1.38
C LYS A 137 -15.66 -23.26 1.90
N ILE A 138 -14.92 -24.35 1.71
CA ILE A 138 -13.54 -24.49 2.19
C ILE A 138 -12.64 -23.49 1.48
N LYS A 139 -12.69 -23.45 0.14
CA LYS A 139 -11.91 -22.51 -0.66
C LYS A 139 -12.17 -21.07 -0.22
N ALA A 140 -13.43 -20.72 -0.01
CA ALA A 140 -13.78 -19.35 0.35
C ALA A 140 -13.39 -18.95 1.78
N ILE A 141 -13.33 -19.88 2.74
CA ILE A 141 -12.77 -19.62 4.07
C ILE A 141 -11.26 -19.43 3.98
N ILE A 142 -10.54 -20.30 3.25
CA ILE A 142 -9.08 -20.19 3.08
C ILE A 142 -8.71 -18.87 2.40
N THR A 143 -9.39 -18.52 1.31
CA THR A 143 -9.13 -17.27 0.58
C THR A 143 -9.39 -16.05 1.48
N GLN A 144 -10.49 -16.06 2.26
CA GLN A 144 -10.76 -14.97 3.20
C GLN A 144 -9.73 -14.93 4.33
N PHE A 145 -9.25 -16.08 4.83
CA PHE A 145 -8.23 -16.13 5.87
C PHE A 145 -6.91 -15.52 5.39
N VAL A 146 -6.44 -15.91 4.20
CA VAL A 146 -5.23 -15.33 3.58
C VAL A 146 -5.36 -13.81 3.47
N PHE A 147 -6.54 -13.32 3.10
CA PHE A 147 -6.78 -11.88 2.96
C PHE A 147 -6.85 -11.14 4.29
N THR A 148 -7.51 -11.70 5.29
CA THR A 148 -7.50 -11.21 6.68
C THR A 148 -6.07 -11.19 7.23
N PHE A 149 -5.28 -12.21 6.91
CA PHE A 149 -3.89 -12.33 7.35
C PHE A 149 -3.03 -11.22 6.73
N ILE A 150 -3.08 -11.04 5.41
CA ILE A 150 -2.41 -9.93 4.72
C ILE A 150 -2.84 -8.58 5.33
N PHE A 151 -4.15 -8.40 5.54
CA PHE A 151 -4.72 -7.20 6.16
C PHE A 151 -4.15 -6.94 7.56
N SER A 152 -4.00 -7.97 8.40
CA SER A 152 -3.46 -7.82 9.76
C SER A 152 -2.05 -7.24 9.80
N TYR A 153 -1.18 -7.61 8.85
CA TYR A 153 0.17 -7.05 8.76
C TYR A 153 0.19 -5.61 8.26
N ILE A 154 -0.72 -5.24 7.36
CA ILE A 154 -0.76 -3.88 6.78
C ILE A 154 -1.37 -2.87 7.75
N LEU A 155 -2.26 -3.33 8.64
CA LEU A 155 -2.77 -2.50 9.73
C LEU A 155 -1.66 -2.06 10.69
N SER A 156 -0.71 -2.96 10.97
CA SER A 156 0.47 -2.63 11.74
C SER A 156 1.25 -1.53 11.01
N SER A 157 1.66 -0.53 11.77
CA SER A 157 2.51 0.56 11.31
C SER A 157 3.64 0.69 12.31
N ASP A 158 4.83 1.07 11.84
CA ASP A 158 5.97 1.36 12.71
C ASP A 158 6.05 2.88 12.91
N PRO A 159 5.38 3.43 13.95
CA PRO A 159 5.35 4.86 14.20
C PRO A 159 6.74 5.41 14.54
N ASP A 160 7.62 4.61 15.13
CA ASP A 160 8.97 5.03 15.52
C ASP A 160 9.86 5.27 14.29
N SER A 161 9.74 4.41 13.29
CA SER A 161 10.39 4.59 11.98
C SER A 161 9.96 5.89 11.28
N LEU A 162 8.65 6.18 11.26
CA LEU A 162 8.11 7.42 10.69
C LEU A 162 8.52 8.65 11.51
N TYR A 163 8.52 8.54 12.84
CA TYR A 163 8.97 9.59 13.73
C TYR A 163 10.46 9.88 13.58
N ASN A 164 11.32 8.88 13.47
CA ASN A 164 12.76 9.08 13.24
C ASN A 164 13.03 9.76 11.90
N PHE A 165 12.27 9.41 10.85
CA PHE A 165 12.36 10.05 9.55
C PHE A 165 11.95 11.53 9.59
N VAL A 166 10.83 11.86 10.24
CA VAL A 166 10.30 13.23 10.33
C VAL A 166 11.05 14.06 11.37
N GLY A 167 11.44 13.46 12.49
CA GLY A 167 12.18 14.08 13.59
C GLY A 167 13.61 14.49 13.22
N GLY A 168 14.17 13.92 12.14
CA GLY A 168 15.40 14.43 11.53
C GLY A 168 15.22 15.74 10.75
N ILE A 169 13.96 16.09 10.39
CA ILE A 169 13.59 17.27 9.60
C ILE A 169 13.00 18.38 10.48
N VAL A 170 12.28 18.01 11.54
CA VAL A 170 11.65 18.93 12.49
C VAL A 170 12.66 19.26 13.60
N GLY A 171 12.93 20.54 13.84
CA GLY A 171 14.02 21.03 14.70
C GLY A 171 14.03 20.55 16.17
N THR A 172 14.89 21.15 17.00
CA THR A 172 15.19 20.64 18.35
C THR A 172 14.11 20.90 19.42
N SER A 173 13.07 21.68 19.13
CA SER A 173 12.03 22.04 20.10
C SER A 173 11.08 20.85 20.40
N LEU A 174 10.91 20.53 21.69
CA LEU A 174 9.99 19.46 22.16
C LEU A 174 8.56 19.65 21.66
N TYR A 175 8.03 20.87 21.72
CA TYR A 175 6.68 21.18 21.23
C TYR A 175 6.50 20.94 19.72
N GLN A 176 7.54 21.21 18.92
CA GLN A 176 7.49 20.93 17.49
C GLN A 176 7.50 19.43 17.20
N LYS A 177 8.24 18.65 18.01
CA LYS A 177 8.24 17.18 17.95
C LYS A 177 6.89 16.60 18.34
N ASP A 178 6.26 17.07 19.41
CA ASP A 178 4.92 16.59 19.82
C ASP A 178 3.86 16.86 18.75
N ILE A 179 3.87 18.04 18.13
CA ILE A 179 2.96 18.38 17.01
C ILE A 179 3.21 17.46 15.81
N ALA A 180 4.47 17.22 15.46
CA ALA A 180 4.82 16.32 14.37
C ALA A 180 4.37 14.89 14.65
N VAL A 181 4.54 14.41 15.88
CA VAL A 181 4.09 13.10 16.33
C VAL A 181 2.57 12.97 16.25
N CYS A 182 1.82 13.98 16.72
CA CYS A 182 0.36 13.99 16.60
C CYS A 182 -0.08 13.93 15.13
N ALA A 183 0.61 14.64 14.24
CA ALA A 183 0.35 14.57 12.80
C ALA A 183 0.64 13.17 12.21
N ILE A 184 1.72 12.51 12.65
CA ILE A 184 2.04 11.13 12.25
C ILE A 184 0.94 10.16 12.72
N PHE A 185 0.50 10.25 13.97
CA PHE A 185 -0.58 9.38 14.47
C PHE A 185 -1.92 9.64 13.79
N LEU A 186 -2.22 10.88 13.38
CA LEU A 186 -3.36 11.17 12.52
C LEU A 186 -3.23 10.48 11.15
N LEU A 187 -2.05 10.54 10.52
CA LEU A 187 -1.80 9.85 9.26
C LEU A 187 -1.92 8.32 9.39
N ILE A 188 -1.43 7.75 10.48
CA ILE A 188 -1.59 6.32 10.79
C ILE A 188 -3.08 6.00 10.96
N ALA A 189 -3.85 6.79 11.71
CA ALA A 189 -5.29 6.57 11.84
C ALA A 189 -6.02 6.62 10.48
N PHE A 190 -5.66 7.57 9.61
CA PHE A 190 -6.18 7.64 8.24
C PHE A 190 -5.78 6.41 7.41
N LYS A 191 -4.55 5.91 7.55
CA LYS A 191 -4.09 4.66 6.92
C LYS A 191 -4.94 3.49 7.39
N THR A 192 -5.07 3.29 8.69
CA THR A 192 -5.82 2.16 9.29
C THR A 192 -7.26 2.12 8.80
N VAL A 193 -7.95 3.28 8.81
CA VAL A 193 -9.33 3.41 8.29
C VAL A 193 -9.38 3.13 6.79
N SER A 194 -8.46 3.70 6.02
CA SER A 194 -8.40 3.51 4.57
C SER A 194 -8.15 2.05 4.19
N VAL A 195 -7.25 1.38 4.91
CA VAL A 195 -6.92 -0.05 4.74
C VAL A 195 -8.13 -0.91 5.08
N LEU A 196 -8.91 -0.57 6.11
CA LEU A 196 -10.15 -1.28 6.45
C LEU A 196 -11.25 -1.10 5.38
N ILE A 197 -11.39 0.08 4.79
CA ILE A 197 -12.30 0.30 3.65
C ILE A 197 -11.87 -0.55 2.45
N ALA A 198 -10.57 -0.55 2.14
CA ALA A 198 -10.01 -1.36 1.08
C ALA A 198 -10.19 -2.86 1.34
N PHE A 199 -10.07 -3.31 2.59
CA PHE A 199 -10.38 -4.69 2.97
C PHE A 199 -11.83 -5.05 2.66
N PHE A 200 -12.81 -4.23 3.07
CA PHE A 200 -14.21 -4.51 2.74
C PHE A 200 -14.46 -4.54 1.24
N TYR A 201 -13.83 -3.61 0.50
CA TYR A 201 -13.95 -3.52 -0.95
C TYR A 201 -13.43 -4.79 -1.65
N LEU A 202 -12.20 -5.19 -1.33
CA LEU A 202 -11.54 -6.34 -1.94
C LEU A 202 -12.14 -7.66 -1.49
N SER A 203 -12.64 -7.74 -0.25
CA SER A 203 -13.29 -8.94 0.27
C SER A 203 -14.52 -9.35 -0.54
N ASN A 204 -15.26 -8.40 -1.12
CA ASN A 204 -16.37 -8.73 -2.04
C ASN A 204 -15.89 -9.28 -3.39
N ARG A 205 -14.73 -8.82 -3.85
CA ARG A 205 -14.15 -9.14 -5.15
C ARG A 205 -13.21 -10.34 -5.10
N ILE A 206 -12.92 -10.85 -3.91
CA ILE A 206 -11.86 -11.83 -3.71
C ILE A 206 -12.11 -13.17 -4.41
N TYR A 207 -13.37 -13.46 -4.71
CA TYR A 207 -13.77 -14.69 -5.38
C TYR A 207 -13.61 -14.63 -6.90
N ASN A 208 -13.35 -13.45 -7.49
CA ASN A 208 -13.06 -13.27 -8.90
C ASN A 208 -11.69 -12.62 -9.11
N LEU A 209 -10.71 -13.43 -9.53
CA LEU A 209 -9.33 -12.97 -9.75
C LEU A 209 -9.23 -11.83 -10.76
N LYS A 210 -10.15 -11.76 -11.75
CA LYS A 210 -10.19 -10.64 -12.71
C LYS A 210 -10.58 -9.32 -12.04
N GLU A 211 -11.47 -9.36 -11.06
CA GLU A 211 -11.95 -8.18 -10.31
C GLU A 211 -10.94 -7.72 -9.25
N LEU A 212 -10.14 -8.62 -8.69
CA LEU A 212 -9.00 -8.29 -7.82
C LEU A 212 -7.90 -7.56 -8.59
N VAL A 213 -7.58 -8.05 -9.80
CA VAL A 213 -6.49 -7.55 -10.65
C VAL A 213 -6.86 -6.21 -11.31
N ASN A 214 -8.14 -5.96 -11.55
CA ASN A 214 -8.69 -4.70 -12.06
C ASN A 214 -9.69 -4.15 -11.04
N PRO A 215 -9.21 -3.45 -10.01
CA PRO A 215 -10.02 -3.11 -8.86
C PRO A 215 -11.03 -2.00 -9.15
N ILE A 216 -11.12 -1.43 -10.36
CA ILE A 216 -12.17 -0.46 -10.71
C ILE A 216 -12.86 -0.96 -11.98
N ASP A 217 -14.18 -1.10 -11.92
CA ASP A 217 -14.98 -1.49 -13.08
C ASP A 217 -15.00 -0.33 -14.11
N VAL A 218 -15.19 -0.65 -15.39
CA VAL A 218 -15.28 0.35 -16.46
C VAL A 218 -16.57 1.15 -16.28
N GLN A 219 -16.45 2.34 -15.67
CA GLN A 219 -17.58 3.20 -15.33
C GLN A 219 -17.15 4.68 -15.27
N PRO A 220 -18.09 5.63 -15.44
CA PRO A 220 -17.81 7.04 -15.23
C PRO A 220 -17.38 7.32 -13.79
N ILE A 221 -16.33 8.12 -13.63
CA ILE A 221 -15.81 8.52 -12.33
C ILE A 221 -16.33 9.91 -11.97
N SER A 222 -17.27 9.97 -11.03
CA SER A 222 -17.76 11.23 -10.47
C SER A 222 -16.67 11.97 -9.70
N ALA A 223 -16.80 13.30 -9.57
CA ALA A 223 -15.85 14.10 -8.78
C ALA A 223 -15.82 13.65 -7.31
N HIS A 224 -16.96 13.21 -6.78
CA HIS A 224 -17.07 12.69 -5.42
C HIS A 224 -16.31 11.37 -5.25
N PHE A 225 -16.50 10.42 -6.16
CA PHE A 225 -15.78 9.14 -6.11
C PHE A 225 -14.27 9.34 -6.32
N PHE A 226 -13.87 10.23 -7.23
CA PHE A 226 -12.47 10.59 -7.44
C PHE A 226 -11.84 11.18 -6.17
N LYS A 227 -12.52 12.15 -5.53
CA LYS A 227 -12.04 12.80 -4.30
C LYS A 227 -11.71 11.77 -3.22
N TRP A 228 -12.67 10.89 -2.90
CA TRP A 228 -12.47 9.89 -1.87
C TRP A 228 -11.48 8.80 -2.29
N GLY A 229 -11.59 8.32 -3.53
CA GLY A 229 -10.67 7.32 -4.07
C GLY A 229 -9.22 7.80 -4.00
N PHE A 230 -8.95 9.06 -4.35
CA PHE A 230 -7.62 9.65 -4.27
C PHE A 230 -7.15 9.83 -2.82
N LEU A 231 -7.98 10.43 -1.96
CA LEU A 231 -7.66 10.68 -0.55
C LEU A 231 -7.41 9.38 0.25
N ILE A 232 -7.96 8.25 -0.20
CA ILE A 232 -7.76 6.94 0.41
C ILE A 232 -6.52 6.24 -0.17
N SER A 233 -6.48 6.09 -1.49
CA SER A 233 -5.45 5.27 -2.14
C SER A 233 -4.07 5.91 -2.14
N TYR A 234 -3.99 7.25 -2.19
CA TYR A 234 -2.71 7.94 -2.23
C TYR A 234 -1.92 7.86 -0.91
N PRO A 235 -2.50 8.19 0.26
CA PRO A 235 -1.78 8.07 1.53
C PRO A 235 -1.36 6.63 1.84
N ILE A 236 -2.20 5.64 1.50
CA ILE A 236 -1.82 4.22 1.59
C ILE A 236 -0.58 3.94 0.75
N LEU A 237 -0.60 4.35 -0.53
CA LEU A 237 0.52 4.11 -1.44
C LEU A 237 1.80 4.78 -0.91
N LEU A 238 1.72 6.02 -0.46
CA LEU A 238 2.85 6.75 0.09
C LEU A 238 3.41 6.08 1.35
N LEU A 239 2.55 5.78 2.33
CA LEU A 239 2.96 5.18 3.60
C LEU A 239 3.56 3.80 3.38
N LEU A 240 3.00 2.97 2.48
CA LEU A 240 3.58 1.68 2.15
C LEU A 240 4.96 1.83 1.51
N ILE A 241 5.17 2.78 0.60
CA ILE A 241 6.48 3.04 0.02
C ILE A 241 7.49 3.44 1.10
N VAL A 242 7.10 4.33 2.02
CA VAL A 242 7.97 4.79 3.11
C VAL A 242 8.28 3.66 4.09
N GLU A 243 7.26 2.94 4.59
CA GLU A 243 7.41 1.82 5.53
C GLU A 243 8.26 0.71 4.93
N MET A 244 8.07 0.40 3.65
CA MET A 244 8.89 -0.57 2.94
C MET A 244 10.31 -0.09 2.74
N GLY A 245 10.51 1.19 2.37
CA GLY A 245 11.83 1.79 2.27
C GLY A 245 12.58 1.68 3.58
N VAL A 246 11.96 2.10 4.69
CA VAL A 246 12.55 2.01 6.03
C VAL A 246 12.81 0.55 6.42
N SER A 247 11.86 -0.35 6.21
CA SER A 247 12.03 -1.79 6.49
C SER A 247 13.23 -2.37 5.74
N VAL A 248 13.39 -2.04 4.45
CA VAL A 248 14.54 -2.50 3.67
C VAL A 248 15.83 -1.90 4.22
N PHE A 249 15.89 -0.60 4.52
CA PHE A 249 17.11 0.00 5.06
C PHE A 249 17.46 -0.53 6.47
N THR A 250 16.50 -0.65 7.39
CA THR A 250 16.77 -1.15 8.74
C THR A 250 17.22 -2.62 8.75
N MET A 251 16.67 -3.44 7.85
CA MET A 251 17.06 -4.84 7.70
C MET A 251 18.42 -5.03 7.00
N SER A 252 18.89 -4.07 6.19
CA SER A 252 20.23 -4.12 5.58
C SER A 252 21.37 -3.99 6.60
N PHE A 253 21.11 -3.38 7.76
CA PHE A 253 22.13 -3.07 8.76
C PHE A 253 22.10 -4.00 9.98
N SER A 254 21.07 -4.83 10.15
CA SER A 254 21.04 -5.82 11.25
C SER A 254 21.64 -7.15 10.80
N SER A 255 22.81 -7.52 11.34
CA SER A 255 23.50 -8.80 11.09
C SER A 255 22.81 -10.02 11.72
N SER A 256 21.72 -9.84 12.46
CA SER A 256 20.88 -10.91 12.99
C SER A 256 19.95 -11.45 11.90
N GLY A 257 19.92 -12.78 11.70
CA GLY A 257 19.15 -13.45 10.64
C GLY A 257 17.69 -13.00 10.49
N LEU A 258 17.16 -13.17 9.27
CA LEU A 258 15.80 -12.75 8.91
C LEU A 258 14.71 -13.41 9.76
N LYS A 259 13.91 -12.57 10.43
CA LYS A 259 12.74 -13.01 11.18
C LYS A 259 11.56 -13.25 10.22
N ILE A 260 10.85 -14.37 10.37
CA ILE A 260 9.67 -14.70 9.54
C ILE A 260 8.59 -13.59 9.54
N PRO A 261 8.24 -12.94 10.67
CA PRO A 261 7.25 -11.85 10.70
C PRO A 261 7.64 -10.67 9.80
N THR A 262 8.94 -10.38 9.71
CA THR A 262 9.49 -9.34 8.85
C THR A 262 9.27 -9.66 7.37
N VAL A 263 9.55 -10.89 6.96
CA VAL A 263 9.31 -11.36 5.58
C VAL A 263 7.83 -11.26 5.24
N LEU A 264 6.96 -11.69 6.14
CA LEU A 264 5.51 -11.65 5.96
C LEU A 264 4.97 -10.21 5.86
N ASN A 265 5.53 -9.28 6.64
CA ASN A 265 5.19 -7.86 6.55
C ASN A 265 5.55 -7.28 5.17
N VAL A 266 6.79 -7.49 4.72
CA VAL A 266 7.26 -7.01 3.41
C VAL A 266 6.41 -7.59 2.27
N VAL A 267 6.17 -8.90 2.27
CA VAL A 267 5.35 -9.54 1.22
C VAL A 267 3.91 -9.03 1.23
N SER A 268 3.31 -8.85 2.42
CA SER A 268 1.95 -8.31 2.56
C SER A 268 1.87 -6.87 2.04
N GLY A 269 2.86 -6.03 2.40
CA GLY A 269 3.00 -4.67 1.91
C GLY A 269 3.10 -4.60 0.38
N LEU A 270 3.88 -5.51 -0.23
CA LEU A 270 4.03 -5.58 -1.69
C LEU A 270 2.74 -5.91 -2.43
N ILE A 271 1.99 -6.89 -1.93
CA ILE A 271 0.70 -7.27 -2.52
C ILE A 271 -0.27 -6.09 -2.47
N PHE A 272 -0.34 -5.40 -1.33
CA PHE A 272 -1.27 -4.30 -1.15
C PHE A 272 -0.85 -3.05 -1.94
N LEU A 273 0.46 -2.77 -2.00
CA LEU A 273 1.03 -1.71 -2.83
C LEU A 273 0.63 -1.91 -4.30
N PHE A 274 0.77 -3.14 -4.82
CA PHE A 274 0.39 -3.47 -6.19
C PHE A 274 -1.10 -3.23 -6.47
N ILE A 275 -1.99 -3.68 -5.56
CA ILE A 275 -3.44 -3.51 -5.71
C ILE A 275 -3.81 -2.02 -5.64
N THR A 276 -3.27 -1.29 -4.66
CA THR A 276 -3.53 0.13 -4.42
C THR A 276 -3.04 0.98 -5.59
N ALA A 277 -1.84 0.71 -6.10
CA ALA A 277 -1.30 1.39 -7.27
C ALA A 277 -2.17 1.21 -8.51
N ARG A 278 -2.67 -0.02 -8.74
CA ARG A 278 -3.57 -0.30 -9.86
C ARG A 278 -4.89 0.43 -9.73
N PHE A 279 -5.46 0.45 -8.52
CA PHE A 279 -6.64 1.24 -8.24
C PHE A 279 -6.39 2.72 -8.55
N PHE A 280 -5.32 3.30 -8.01
CA PHE A 280 -4.97 4.71 -8.19
C PHE A 280 -4.75 5.09 -9.65
N ALA A 281 -4.00 4.28 -10.39
CA ALA A 281 -3.72 4.51 -11.80
C ALA A 281 -4.98 4.43 -12.67
N ASN A 282 -5.85 3.45 -12.41
CA ASN A 282 -7.13 3.33 -13.10
C ASN A 282 -8.09 4.46 -12.72
N LEU A 283 -8.08 4.92 -11.46
CA LEU A 283 -8.90 6.03 -11.00
C LEU A 283 -8.58 7.32 -11.77
N ILE A 284 -7.29 7.63 -11.93
CA ILE A 284 -6.81 8.77 -12.72
C ILE A 284 -7.22 8.61 -14.20
N GLN A 285 -6.97 7.43 -14.78
CA GLN A 285 -7.26 7.19 -16.20
C GLN A 285 -8.77 7.32 -16.50
N PHE A 286 -9.63 6.67 -15.71
CA PHE A 286 -11.06 6.69 -15.93
C PHE A 286 -11.65 8.08 -15.66
N ARG A 287 -11.09 8.84 -14.70
CA ARG A 287 -11.46 10.24 -14.50
C ARG A 287 -11.16 11.10 -15.73
N ASN A 288 -10.02 10.91 -16.40
CA ASN A 288 -9.70 11.60 -17.65
C ASN A 288 -10.72 11.28 -18.74
N TYR A 289 -11.13 10.01 -18.86
CA TYR A 289 -12.14 9.57 -19.83
C TYR A 289 -13.49 10.22 -19.57
N THR A 290 -13.96 10.23 -18.33
CA THR A 290 -15.20 10.92 -17.93
C THR A 290 -15.16 12.42 -18.23
N LEU A 291 -14.01 13.07 -18.00
CA LEU A 291 -13.84 14.49 -18.29
C LEU A 291 -13.65 14.81 -19.78
N LYS A 292 -13.36 13.79 -20.61
CA LYS A 292 -12.95 13.93 -22.02
C LYS A 292 -11.78 14.92 -22.18
N ASN A 293 -10.84 14.87 -21.23
CA ASN A 293 -9.67 15.72 -21.18
C ASN A 293 -8.43 14.88 -20.90
N TYR A 294 -7.32 15.21 -21.57
CA TYR A 294 -6.05 14.51 -21.41
C TYR A 294 -5.06 15.38 -20.62
N PHE A 295 -4.66 14.89 -19.45
CA PHE A 295 -3.82 15.62 -18.48
C PHE A 295 -2.45 14.94 -18.25
N GLY A 296 -1.85 14.36 -19.29
CA GLY A 296 -0.69 13.45 -19.19
C GLY A 296 0.39 13.81 -18.15
N VAL A 297 1.08 14.95 -18.33
CA VAL A 297 2.15 15.39 -17.41
C VAL A 297 1.62 15.73 -16.03
N ILE A 298 0.46 16.40 -15.95
CA ILE A 298 -0.14 16.81 -14.68
C ILE A 298 -0.46 15.56 -13.85
N ASN A 299 -1.03 14.53 -14.50
CA ASN A 299 -1.30 13.25 -13.88
C ASN A 299 -0.04 12.51 -13.48
N ALA A 300 1.07 12.62 -14.22
CA ALA A 300 2.34 12.01 -13.82
C ALA A 300 2.86 12.56 -12.47
N PHE A 301 2.56 13.81 -12.13
CA PHE A 301 2.88 14.36 -10.80
C PHE A 301 2.12 13.68 -9.66
N SER A 302 1.09 12.87 -9.95
CA SER A 302 0.36 12.11 -8.93
C SER A 302 1.23 11.08 -8.22
N VAL A 303 2.35 10.66 -8.80
CA VAL A 303 3.31 9.73 -8.17
C VAL A 303 4.13 10.43 -7.07
N LEU A 304 4.26 11.76 -7.12
CA LEU A 304 5.19 12.50 -6.28
C LEU A 304 4.52 13.02 -4.99
N PRO A 305 5.05 12.69 -3.79
CA PRO A 305 4.53 13.05 -2.45
C PRO A 305 3.97 14.47 -2.31
N VAL A 306 4.68 15.46 -2.87
CA VAL A 306 4.38 16.89 -2.71
C VAL A 306 3.59 17.45 -3.89
N LEU A 307 3.85 16.95 -5.10
CA LEU A 307 3.27 17.49 -6.33
C LEU A 307 1.94 16.82 -6.72
N ASN A 308 1.53 15.78 -6.00
CA ASN A 308 0.28 15.06 -6.23
C ASN A 308 -0.99 15.91 -6.00
N LEU A 309 -0.90 17.01 -5.24
CA LEU A 309 -2.00 17.93 -5.01
C LEU A 309 -2.44 18.62 -6.31
N ALA A 310 -1.51 18.86 -7.24
CA ALA A 310 -1.81 19.45 -8.54
C ALA A 310 -2.80 18.58 -9.36
N PRO A 311 -2.50 17.30 -9.67
CA PRO A 311 -3.47 16.44 -10.34
C PRO A 311 -4.74 16.22 -9.51
N PHE A 312 -4.65 16.17 -8.18
CA PHE A 312 -5.84 16.03 -7.32
C PHE A 312 -6.83 17.17 -7.54
N PHE A 313 -6.42 18.42 -7.32
CA PHE A 313 -7.31 19.56 -7.45
C PHE A 313 -7.76 19.76 -8.90
N LEU A 314 -6.85 19.58 -9.86
CA LEU A 314 -7.16 19.78 -11.26
C LEU A 314 -8.21 18.76 -11.76
N LEU A 315 -8.09 17.47 -11.41
CA LEU A 315 -9.08 16.45 -11.79
C LEU A 315 -10.40 16.55 -11.02
N ILE A 316 -10.40 17.14 -9.83
CA ILE A 316 -11.64 17.44 -9.09
C ILE A 316 -12.41 18.58 -9.76
N PHE A 317 -11.73 19.70 -10.04
CA PHE A 317 -12.39 20.93 -10.50
C PHE A 317 -12.53 21.03 -12.02
N ALA A 318 -11.83 20.18 -12.79
CA ALA A 318 -11.99 20.13 -14.22
C ALA A 318 -13.45 19.86 -14.61
N LYS A 319 -13.95 20.66 -15.56
CA LYS A 319 -15.28 20.49 -16.14
C LYS A 319 -15.23 19.42 -17.23
N ILE A 320 -16.34 18.71 -17.40
CA ILE A 320 -16.53 17.78 -18.53
C ILE A 320 -16.49 18.58 -19.82
N ASN A 321 -15.67 18.16 -20.77
CA ASN A 321 -15.64 18.76 -22.09
C ASN A 321 -16.91 18.37 -22.87
N THR A 322 -17.68 19.36 -23.31
CA THR A 322 -18.94 19.16 -24.05
C THR A 322 -18.74 18.86 -25.53
N ALA A 323 -17.50 18.94 -26.02
CA ALA A 323 -17.18 18.61 -27.40
C ALA A 323 -17.53 17.13 -27.73
N PRO A 324 -17.86 16.83 -29.00
CA PRO A 324 -18.04 15.47 -29.48
C PRO A 324 -16.86 14.57 -29.13
N ILE A 325 -17.11 13.27 -28.87
CA ILE A 325 -16.07 12.30 -28.54
C ILE A 325 -15.00 12.23 -29.64
N SER A 326 -15.38 12.37 -30.91
CA SER A 326 -14.47 12.40 -32.04
C SER A 326 -13.39 13.48 -31.89
N ASN A 327 -13.76 14.68 -31.42
CA ASN A 327 -12.81 15.78 -31.20
C ASN A 327 -11.83 15.44 -30.07
N TYR A 328 -12.31 14.77 -29.02
CA TYR A 328 -11.45 14.27 -27.96
C TYR A 328 -10.44 13.25 -28.52
N ILE A 329 -10.89 12.24 -29.27
CA ILE A 329 -10.05 11.20 -29.87
C ILE A 329 -8.97 11.81 -30.79
N GLN A 330 -9.36 12.70 -31.70
CA GLN A 330 -8.42 13.35 -32.62
C GLN A 330 -7.37 14.17 -31.86
N SER A 331 -7.77 14.94 -30.85
CA SER A 331 -6.85 15.76 -30.06
C SER A 331 -5.90 14.94 -29.17
N LEU A 332 -6.27 13.69 -28.85
CA LEU A 332 -5.59 12.85 -27.88
C LEU A 332 -4.16 12.52 -28.33
N LYS A 333 -3.97 12.16 -29.61
CA LYS A 333 -2.65 11.84 -30.17
C LYS A 333 -1.69 13.02 -30.10
N GLN A 334 -2.17 14.21 -30.46
CA GLN A 334 -1.36 15.43 -30.43
C GLN A 334 -1.01 15.82 -28.99
N LYS A 335 -2.01 15.88 -28.11
CA LYS A 335 -1.82 16.23 -26.69
C LYS A 335 -0.87 15.25 -26.00
N ARG A 336 -0.95 13.95 -26.28
CA ARG A 336 -0.02 12.96 -25.74
C ARG A 336 1.42 13.25 -26.15
N ASN A 337 1.67 13.48 -27.44
CA ASN A 337 3.02 13.73 -27.93
C ASN A 337 3.63 14.99 -27.29
N ILE A 338 2.81 16.05 -27.13
CA ILE A 338 3.20 17.27 -26.41
C ILE A 338 3.57 16.94 -24.96
N HIS A 339 2.70 16.21 -24.25
CA HIS A 339 2.95 15.84 -22.85
C HIS A 339 4.17 14.91 -22.69
N LEU A 340 4.40 13.96 -23.60
CA LEU A 340 5.61 13.12 -23.59
C LEU A 340 6.87 13.96 -23.83
N ALA A 341 6.82 14.93 -24.75
CA ALA A 341 7.95 15.83 -25.00
C ALA A 341 8.26 16.69 -23.77
N ILE A 342 7.24 17.26 -23.12
CA ILE A 342 7.39 18.01 -21.86
C ILE A 342 7.98 17.11 -20.78
N TYR A 343 7.47 15.88 -20.63
CA TYR A 343 7.97 14.95 -19.63
C TYR A 343 9.44 14.57 -19.86
N CYS A 344 9.83 14.28 -21.11
CA CYS A 344 11.22 14.03 -21.46
C CYS A 344 12.11 15.25 -21.16
N ALA A 345 11.66 16.46 -21.49
CA ALA A 345 12.39 17.68 -21.18
C ALA A 345 12.58 17.87 -19.65
N LEU A 346 11.54 17.63 -18.86
CA LEU A 346 11.61 17.70 -17.40
C LEU A 346 12.57 16.66 -16.81
N LEU A 347 12.56 15.42 -17.33
CA LEU A 347 13.51 14.39 -16.91
C LEU A 347 14.96 14.76 -17.26
N VAL A 348 15.20 15.30 -18.46
CA VAL A 348 16.53 15.81 -18.85
C VAL A 348 16.97 16.89 -17.88
N VAL A 349 16.13 17.90 -17.62
CA VAL A 349 16.45 18.98 -16.69
C VAL A 349 16.75 18.44 -15.29
N TYR A 350 15.96 17.49 -14.79
CA TYR A 350 16.18 16.88 -13.48
C TYR A 350 17.54 16.17 -13.37
N TYR A 351 17.86 15.29 -14.33
CA TYR A 351 19.13 14.55 -14.29
C TYR A 351 20.35 15.43 -14.59
N VAL A 352 20.20 16.43 -15.46
CA VAL A 352 21.22 17.46 -15.67
C VAL A 352 21.46 18.25 -14.38
N TYR A 353 20.40 18.69 -13.70
CA TYR A 353 20.50 19.36 -12.41
C TYR A 353 21.20 18.46 -11.37
N GLN A 354 20.78 17.20 -11.24
CA GLN A 354 21.39 16.24 -10.32
C GLN A 354 22.88 16.01 -10.61
N TYR A 355 23.28 15.98 -11.87
CA TYR A 355 24.67 15.84 -12.28
C TYR A 355 25.48 17.09 -11.91
N PHE A 356 24.96 18.29 -12.17
CA PHE A 356 25.66 19.54 -11.90
C PHE A 356 25.60 20.01 -10.43
N SER A 357 24.63 19.55 -9.65
CA SER A 357 24.52 19.83 -8.21
C SER A 357 25.57 19.11 -7.37
N LYS A 358 26.25 18.12 -7.95
CA LYS A 358 27.40 17.46 -7.34
C LYS A 358 28.69 18.23 -7.63
N GLU A 359 29.60 18.24 -6.65
CA GLU A 359 30.96 18.74 -6.84
C GLU A 359 31.63 18.03 -8.02
N LYS A 360 32.46 18.76 -8.78
CA LYS A 360 32.99 18.31 -10.07
C LYS A 360 33.69 16.95 -10.01
N GLU A 361 34.34 16.65 -8.89
CA GLU A 361 35.15 15.46 -8.67
C GLU A 361 34.34 14.19 -8.42
N ILE A 362 33.08 14.33 -7.98
CA ILE A 362 32.15 13.22 -7.65
C ILE A 362 31.00 13.10 -8.65
N ARG A 363 31.08 13.80 -9.79
CA ARG A 363 30.08 13.71 -10.85
C ARG A 363 30.18 12.38 -11.57
N ASP A 364 29.07 11.66 -11.61
CA ASP A 364 28.98 10.37 -12.28
C ASP A 364 28.10 10.47 -13.53
N PHE A 365 28.68 10.20 -14.68
CA PHE A 365 27.98 10.20 -15.98
C PHE A 365 26.98 9.03 -16.10
N SER A 366 27.09 7.99 -15.27
CA SER A 366 26.16 6.85 -15.25
C SER A 366 24.71 7.26 -15.01
N VAL A 367 24.48 8.42 -14.37
CA VAL A 367 23.16 8.98 -14.10
C VAL A 367 22.36 9.20 -15.39
N PHE A 368 23.00 9.54 -16.51
CA PHE A 368 22.32 9.76 -17.79
C PHE A 368 21.85 8.47 -18.47
N TYR A 369 22.43 7.31 -18.15
CA TYR A 369 21.93 6.01 -18.64
C TYR A 369 20.50 5.76 -18.16
N LYS A 370 20.18 6.20 -16.93
CA LYS A 370 18.83 6.09 -16.37
C LYS A 370 17.80 6.83 -17.23
N LEU A 371 18.18 7.96 -17.82
CA LEU A 371 17.33 8.73 -18.72
C LEU A 371 16.96 7.93 -19.97
N ILE A 372 17.92 7.24 -20.57
CA ILE A 372 17.70 6.38 -21.74
C ILE A 372 16.73 5.25 -21.38
N VAL A 373 16.93 4.59 -20.23
CA VAL A 373 16.05 3.52 -19.76
C VAL A 373 14.63 4.04 -19.53
N PHE A 374 14.45 5.16 -18.82
CA PHE A 374 13.11 5.73 -18.59
C PHE A 374 12.41 6.15 -19.89
N VAL A 375 13.13 6.77 -20.83
CA VAL A 375 12.56 7.17 -22.13
C VAL A 375 12.13 5.95 -22.92
N ILE A 376 12.97 4.92 -23.01
CA ILE A 376 12.63 3.66 -23.69
C ILE A 376 11.45 2.97 -23.00
N SER A 377 11.45 2.89 -21.67
CA SER A 377 10.38 2.28 -20.90
C SER A 377 9.04 2.93 -21.18
N ILE A 378 8.99 4.27 -21.14
CA ILE A 378 7.76 5.04 -21.39
C ILE A 378 7.30 4.85 -22.84
N ILE A 379 8.20 4.85 -23.82
CA ILE A 379 7.85 4.63 -25.22
C ILE A 379 7.29 3.22 -25.42
N LEU A 380 7.93 2.20 -24.86
CA LEU A 380 7.51 0.80 -24.99
C LEU A 380 6.19 0.54 -24.26
N LEU A 381 6.04 1.07 -23.05
CA LEU A 381 4.79 1.03 -22.28
C LEU A 381 3.68 1.74 -23.07
N ALA A 382 3.95 2.91 -23.63
CA ALA A 382 2.98 3.69 -24.41
C ALA A 382 2.63 3.11 -25.79
N ARG A 383 3.28 2.03 -26.23
CA ARG A 383 3.00 1.40 -27.53
C ARG A 383 2.46 -0.02 -27.43
N PHE A 384 2.73 -0.74 -26.35
CA PHE A 384 2.42 -2.16 -26.28
C PHE A 384 1.81 -2.54 -24.93
N LYS A 385 0.64 -3.18 -24.95
CA LYS A 385 -0.02 -3.68 -23.73
C LYS A 385 0.80 -4.71 -22.97
N LEU A 386 1.48 -5.60 -23.68
CA LEU A 386 2.34 -6.62 -23.06
C LEU A 386 3.53 -5.98 -22.32
N SER A 387 4.00 -4.81 -22.78
CA SER A 387 5.07 -4.05 -22.14
C SER A 387 4.74 -3.65 -20.71
N THR A 388 3.45 -3.45 -20.36
CA THR A 388 3.05 -3.14 -18.96
C THR A 388 3.39 -4.26 -17.97
N LYS A 389 3.76 -5.45 -18.45
CA LYS A 389 4.23 -6.57 -17.62
C LYS A 389 5.74 -6.76 -17.70
N ILE A 390 6.32 -6.55 -18.88
CA ILE A 390 7.71 -6.94 -19.18
C ILE A 390 8.68 -5.77 -19.03
N VAL A 391 8.28 -4.58 -19.46
CA VAL A 391 9.18 -3.41 -19.52
C VAL A 391 9.64 -2.93 -18.16
N PRO A 392 8.81 -2.86 -17.10
CA PRO A 392 9.31 -2.48 -15.80
C PRO A 392 10.30 -3.51 -15.23
N PHE A 393 10.10 -4.80 -15.53
CA PHE A 393 11.04 -5.85 -15.15
C PHE A 393 12.38 -5.70 -15.87
N LEU A 394 12.36 -5.48 -17.19
CA LEU A 394 13.58 -5.24 -17.97
C LEU A 394 14.30 -3.97 -17.53
N ALA A 395 13.56 -2.90 -17.28
CA ALA A 395 14.12 -1.63 -16.85
C ALA A 395 14.81 -1.75 -15.49
N VAL A 396 14.25 -2.48 -14.52
CA VAL A 396 14.93 -2.76 -13.26
C VAL A 396 16.12 -3.70 -13.45
N ALA A 397 15.96 -4.77 -14.23
CA ALA A 397 17.06 -5.70 -14.52
C ALA A 397 18.26 -4.98 -15.15
N VAL A 398 17.98 -3.94 -15.93
CA VAL A 398 18.97 -3.07 -16.57
C VAL A 398 19.53 -2.01 -15.61
N LEU A 399 18.68 -1.33 -14.83
CA LEU A 399 19.09 -0.27 -13.91
C LEU A 399 19.89 -0.77 -12.71
N TYR A 400 19.63 -2.00 -12.29
CA TYR A 400 20.26 -2.66 -11.14
C TYR A 400 21.05 -3.90 -11.56
N PHE A 401 21.49 -3.96 -12.81
CA PHE A 401 22.18 -5.15 -13.36
C PHE A 401 23.42 -5.53 -12.55
N SER A 402 24.20 -4.53 -12.10
CA SER A 402 25.38 -4.73 -11.26
C SER A 402 25.05 -5.41 -9.93
N GLU A 403 24.04 -4.89 -9.25
CA GLU A 403 23.57 -5.36 -7.95
C GLU A 403 22.91 -6.74 -8.06
N ILE A 404 22.21 -6.99 -9.16
CA ILE A 404 21.62 -8.30 -9.48
C ILE A 404 22.71 -9.31 -9.83
N LYS A 405 23.75 -8.92 -10.57
CA LYS A 405 24.88 -9.79 -10.92
C LYS A 405 25.60 -10.31 -9.69
N ASP A 406 25.84 -9.43 -8.70
CA ASP A 406 26.49 -9.80 -7.44
C ASP A 406 25.59 -10.74 -6.59
N LEU A 407 24.26 -10.57 -6.66
CA LEU A 407 23.30 -11.49 -6.04
C LEU A 407 23.41 -12.91 -6.63
N PHE A 408 23.59 -13.03 -7.95
CA PHE A 408 23.69 -14.29 -8.68
C PHE A 408 25.12 -14.84 -8.79
N ASP A 409 26.08 -14.34 -8.00
CA ASP A 409 27.36 -15.03 -7.88
C ASP A 409 27.17 -16.38 -7.15
N PHE A 410 27.46 -17.46 -7.88
CA PHE A 410 27.24 -18.87 -7.48
C PHE A 410 28.50 -19.54 -6.92
N THR A 411 29.55 -18.76 -6.63
CA THR A 411 30.84 -19.26 -6.15
C THR A 411 30.74 -20.15 -4.89
N ASP A 412 29.72 -19.97 -4.04
CA ASP A 412 29.50 -20.77 -2.81
C ASP A 412 28.60 -22.01 -2.98
N GLY A 413 28.18 -22.36 -4.19
CA GLY A 413 27.37 -23.55 -4.49
C GLY A 413 25.85 -23.43 -4.24
N PHE A 414 25.08 -24.26 -4.94
CA PHE A 414 23.61 -24.17 -5.07
C PHE A 414 22.82 -24.35 -3.76
N LEU A 415 23.32 -25.18 -2.84
CA LEU A 415 22.60 -25.51 -1.59
C LEU A 415 22.82 -24.43 -0.51
N SER A 416 24.01 -23.83 -0.47
CA SER A 416 24.29 -22.61 0.31
C SER A 416 23.50 -21.41 -0.23
N PHE A 417 23.38 -21.30 -1.55
CA PHE A 417 22.57 -20.30 -2.24
C PHE A 417 21.08 -20.35 -1.84
N LEU A 418 20.47 -21.54 -1.79
CA LEU A 418 19.06 -21.69 -1.39
C LEU A 418 18.82 -21.27 0.08
N LYS A 419 19.70 -21.68 0.99
CA LYS A 419 19.55 -21.43 2.43
C LYS A 419 19.89 -19.98 2.81
N ASN A 420 20.91 -19.39 2.17
CA ASN A 420 21.41 -18.06 2.52
C ASN A 420 20.86 -16.94 1.62
N LYS A 421 20.55 -17.18 0.34
CA LYS A 421 20.21 -16.11 -0.64
C LYS A 421 18.72 -15.99 -0.99
N ILE A 422 17.92 -17.06 -1.08
CA ILE A 422 16.46 -16.92 -1.36
C ILE A 422 15.70 -16.35 -0.15
N ILE A 423 16.17 -16.67 1.06
CA ILE A 423 15.73 -16.05 2.31
C ILE A 423 16.63 -14.85 2.64
N SER A 424 17.53 -14.40 1.74
CA SER A 424 18.35 -13.22 2.02
C SER A 424 17.54 -11.94 1.94
N PHE A 425 17.99 -11.00 2.76
CA PHE A 425 17.60 -9.61 2.77
C PHE A 425 17.68 -8.99 1.36
N VAL A 426 18.73 -9.33 0.60
CA VAL A 426 18.98 -8.78 -0.73
C VAL A 426 17.91 -9.23 -1.73
N TRP A 427 17.41 -10.47 -1.64
CA TRP A 427 16.34 -10.95 -2.53
C TRP A 427 15.01 -10.25 -2.26
N LEU A 428 14.64 -10.03 -1.00
CA LEU A 428 13.43 -9.28 -0.62
C LEU A 428 13.53 -7.80 -0.98
N GLY A 429 14.68 -7.16 -0.73
CA GLY A 429 14.94 -5.78 -1.15
C GLY A 429 14.92 -5.62 -2.67
N THR A 430 15.46 -6.59 -3.39
CA THR A 430 15.41 -6.65 -4.85
C THR A 430 13.98 -6.79 -5.35
N LEU A 431 13.22 -7.78 -4.84
CA LEU A 431 11.80 -7.96 -5.16
C LEU A 431 10.98 -6.71 -4.88
N ALA A 432 11.24 -6.05 -3.75
CA ALA A 432 10.58 -4.81 -3.38
C ALA A 432 10.87 -3.68 -4.38
N THR A 433 12.13 -3.53 -4.77
CA THR A 433 12.55 -2.57 -5.78
C THR A 433 11.88 -2.84 -7.13
N PHE A 434 11.82 -4.11 -7.55
CA PHE A 434 11.13 -4.53 -8.78
C PHE A 434 9.66 -4.12 -8.78
N ILE A 435 8.94 -4.37 -7.68
CA ILE A 435 7.51 -4.07 -7.58
C ILE A 435 7.27 -2.56 -7.46
N LEU A 436 8.10 -1.82 -6.71
CA LEU A 436 8.04 -0.36 -6.61
C LEU A 436 8.21 0.30 -7.97
N TYR A 437 9.21 -0.14 -8.73
CA TYR A 437 9.44 0.35 -10.08
C TYR A 437 8.30 -0.02 -11.02
N TYR A 438 7.82 -1.26 -10.96
CA TYR A 438 6.62 -1.69 -11.70
C TYR A 438 5.42 -0.79 -11.45
N VAL A 439 5.13 -0.50 -10.18
CA VAL A 439 4.02 0.35 -9.76
C VAL A 439 4.19 1.77 -10.31
N THR A 440 5.39 2.33 -10.20
CA THR A 440 5.72 3.67 -10.69
C THR A 440 5.52 3.75 -12.19
N ASP A 441 6.12 2.84 -12.95
CA ASP A 441 6.01 2.77 -14.40
C ASP A 441 4.57 2.49 -14.85
N TYR A 442 3.82 1.68 -14.10
CA TYR A 442 2.42 1.41 -14.40
C TYR A 442 1.55 2.66 -14.26
N ILE A 443 1.75 3.45 -13.19
CA ILE A 443 1.04 4.73 -13.00
C ILE A 443 1.42 5.71 -14.11
N LEU A 444 2.72 5.87 -14.39
CA LEU A 444 3.20 6.73 -15.49
C LEU A 444 2.60 6.32 -16.83
N HIS A 445 2.60 5.02 -17.13
CA HIS A 445 1.95 4.47 -18.31
C HIS A 445 0.49 4.88 -18.38
N LYS A 446 -0.30 4.71 -17.31
CA LYS A 446 -1.72 5.09 -17.27
C LYS A 446 -1.96 6.60 -17.37
N CYS A 447 -0.99 7.42 -16.96
CA CYS A 447 -1.03 8.86 -17.15
C CYS A 447 -0.82 9.25 -18.62
N PHE A 448 0.10 8.58 -19.31
CA PHE A 448 0.48 8.94 -20.69
C PHE A 448 -0.27 8.16 -21.78
N TYR A 449 -0.77 6.97 -21.50
CA TYR A 449 -1.36 6.04 -22.46
C TYR A 449 -2.88 5.87 -22.33
N THR A 450 -3.56 5.71 -23.47
CA THR A 450 -5.00 5.47 -23.58
C THR A 450 -5.30 4.31 -24.51
N GLU A 451 -6.42 3.62 -24.30
CA GLU A 451 -6.74 2.35 -25.00
C GLU A 451 -6.91 2.48 -26.53
N TYR A 452 -7.20 3.67 -27.06
CA TYR A 452 -7.28 3.96 -28.51
C TYR A 452 -6.12 3.38 -29.32
N PHE A 453 -4.91 3.54 -28.79
CA PHE A 453 -3.69 3.17 -29.48
C PHE A 453 -3.40 1.67 -29.44
N GLU A 454 -4.17 0.89 -28.67
CA GLU A 454 -4.06 -0.55 -28.65
C GLU A 454 -4.73 -1.17 -29.88
N GLN A 455 -5.87 -0.60 -30.28
CA GLN A 455 -6.73 -1.20 -31.29
C GLN A 455 -6.57 -0.55 -32.67
N ASN A 456 -6.00 0.68 -32.75
CA ASN A 456 -5.96 1.51 -33.96
C ASN A 456 -7.33 1.60 -34.68
N ASP A 457 -8.41 1.41 -33.91
CA ASP A 457 -9.78 1.30 -34.38
C ASP A 457 -10.58 2.37 -33.64
N GLU A 458 -10.88 3.44 -34.35
CA GLU A 458 -11.52 4.62 -33.80
C GLU A 458 -12.95 4.34 -33.33
N ASP A 459 -13.67 3.49 -34.03
CA ASP A 459 -15.04 3.13 -33.70
C ASP A 459 -15.11 2.30 -32.43
N LYS A 460 -14.22 1.31 -32.27
CA LYS A 460 -14.15 0.54 -31.02
C LYS A 460 -13.75 1.39 -29.83
N PHE A 461 -12.81 2.32 -30.00
CA PHE A 461 -12.43 3.20 -28.92
C PHE A 461 -13.51 4.22 -28.58
N LYS A 462 -14.22 4.74 -29.59
CA LYS A 462 -15.38 5.60 -29.38
C LYS A 462 -16.44 4.87 -28.55
N ALA A 463 -16.79 3.64 -28.92
CA ALA A 463 -17.71 2.80 -28.18
C ALA A 463 -17.23 2.48 -26.75
N TYR A 464 -15.91 2.41 -26.53
CA TYR A 464 -15.33 2.28 -25.19
C TYR A 464 -15.48 3.56 -24.36
N ILE A 465 -15.17 4.72 -24.94
CA ILE A 465 -15.29 6.03 -24.26
C ILE A 465 -16.76 6.39 -23.97
N GLU A 466 -17.70 5.93 -24.79
CA GLU A 466 -19.14 6.08 -24.53
C GLU A 466 -19.59 5.44 -23.20
N ARG A 467 -18.87 4.44 -22.69
CA ARG A 467 -19.15 3.82 -21.36
C ARG A 467 -18.82 4.73 -20.18
N PHE A 468 -18.16 5.86 -20.41
CA PHE A 468 -17.75 6.84 -19.39
C PHE A 468 -18.57 8.12 -19.43
N GLN A 469 -19.63 8.17 -20.24
CA GLN A 469 -20.66 9.22 -20.20
C GLN A 469 -21.79 8.77 -19.29
#